data_AF-J3LZ98-F1
#
_entry.id   AF-J3LZ98-F1
#
_cell.length_a   1.000
_cell.length_b   1.000
_cell.length_c   1.000
_cell.angle_alpha   90.00
_cell.angle_beta   90.00
_cell.angle_gamma   90.00
#
_symmetry.space_group_name_H-M   'P 1'
#
loop_
_entity.id
_entity.type
_entity.pdbx_description
1 polymer ?
#
loop_
_entity_poly.entity_id
_entity_poly.type
_entity_poly.pdbx_seq_one_letter_code
_entity_poly.pdbx_strand_id
1 'polypeptide(L)'
;QAHALPRRRRRPPPLPIRLRLGPPLRDAAIPLLASGPWSPVSDPHEMAEIEIKTAPADFRFPTTNQTRHCFTRYIEYHRCVNAKGEATADCEKFAKYYRSLCPAEWVEKWNEQRENGTFAGPL
;
A
#
# COMPACT_ATOMS: atom_id res chain seq x y z
N GLN A 1 12.37 23.54 -58.17
CA GLN A 1 11.28 22.83 -57.49
C GLN A 1 11.28 23.29 -56.04
N ALA A 2 10.26 24.04 -55.61
CA ALA A 2 10.14 24.53 -54.23
C ALA A 2 8.88 23.91 -53.63
N HIS A 3 9.05 22.99 -52.67
CA HIS A 3 7.94 22.32 -52.00
C HIS A 3 7.40 23.21 -50.88
N ALA A 4 6.13 23.61 -50.97
CA ALA A 4 5.44 24.38 -49.94
C ALA A 4 5.15 23.50 -48.71
N LEU A 5 5.67 23.90 -47.54
CA LEU A 5 5.37 23.26 -46.26
C LEU A 5 3.93 23.58 -45.81
N PRO A 6 3.17 22.62 -45.24
CA PRO A 6 1.80 22.86 -44.79
C PRO A 6 1.77 23.76 -43.54
N ARG A 7 1.03 24.87 -43.61
CA ARG A 7 0.76 25.77 -42.48
C ARG A 7 0.04 25.00 -41.35
N ARG A 8 0.71 24.82 -40.22
CA ARG A 8 0.09 24.28 -38.99
C ARG A 8 -1.03 25.23 -38.53
N ARG A 9 -2.29 24.80 -38.62
CA ARG A 9 -3.43 25.49 -38.00
C ARG A 9 -3.25 25.43 -36.49
N ARG A 10 -3.10 26.58 -35.82
CA ARG A 10 -3.08 26.67 -34.36
C ARG A 10 -4.48 26.30 -33.84
N ARG A 11 -4.57 25.33 -32.94
CA ARG A 11 -5.84 25.01 -32.27
C ARG A 11 -6.26 26.20 -31.41
N PRO A 12 -7.55 26.59 -31.41
CA PRO A 12 -8.05 27.61 -30.47
C PRO A 12 -7.92 27.12 -29.02
N PRO A 13 -7.79 28.04 -28.05
CA PRO A 13 -7.75 27.68 -26.63
C PRO A 13 -9.06 27.02 -26.19
N PRO A 14 -9.02 26.09 -25.21
CA PRO A 14 -10.24 25.49 -24.67
C PRO A 14 -11.11 26.57 -24.00
N LEU A 15 -12.42 26.51 -24.22
CA LEU A 15 -13.38 27.37 -23.54
C LEU A 15 -13.39 27.07 -22.03
N PRO A 16 -13.68 28.06 -21.17
CA PRO A 16 -13.76 27.84 -19.74
C PRO A 16 -14.92 26.88 -19.41
N ILE A 17 -14.61 25.82 -18.67
CA ILE A 17 -15.59 24.88 -18.15
C ILE A 17 -16.43 25.62 -17.10
N ARG A 18 -17.71 25.88 -17.41
CA ARG A 18 -18.67 26.35 -16.40
C ARG A 18 -18.90 25.21 -15.40
N LEU A 19 -18.27 25.28 -14.23
CA LEU A 19 -18.68 24.47 -13.08
C LEU A 19 -20.10 24.86 -12.71
N ARG A 20 -21.07 23.97 -12.98
CA ARG A 20 -22.41 24.06 -12.42
C ARG A 20 -22.27 23.81 -10.92
N LEU A 21 -22.43 24.85 -10.10
CA LEU A 21 -22.65 24.65 -8.66
C LEU A 21 -23.90 23.78 -8.50
N GLY A 22 -23.70 22.58 -7.95
CA GLY A 22 -24.80 21.70 -7.56
C GLY A 22 -25.63 22.33 -6.43
N PRO A 23 -26.90 21.93 -6.26
CA PRO A 23 -27.72 22.40 -5.16
C PRO A 23 -27.12 21.98 -3.80
N PRO A 24 -27.34 22.76 -2.72
CA PRO A 24 -26.84 22.41 -1.40
C PRO A 24 -27.46 21.08 -0.95
N LEU A 25 -26.61 20.21 -0.42
CA LEU A 25 -26.97 18.94 0.17
C LEU A 25 -27.94 19.24 1.33
N ARG A 26 -29.23 19.02 1.11
CA ARG A 26 -30.24 19.12 2.16
C ARG A 26 -29.96 17.98 3.12
N ASP A 27 -29.63 18.32 4.35
CA ASP A 27 -29.36 17.38 5.44
C ASP A 27 -30.46 16.32 5.51
N ALA A 28 -30.14 15.11 5.04
CA ALA A 28 -30.94 13.93 5.29
C ALA A 28 -30.67 13.54 6.74
N ALA A 29 -31.52 14.02 7.65
CA ALA A 29 -31.59 13.50 8.99
C ALA A 29 -31.95 12.00 8.92
N ILE A 30 -30.94 11.15 9.13
CA ILE A 30 -31.12 9.72 9.31
C ILE A 30 -31.87 9.53 10.63
N PRO A 31 -33.10 8.97 10.65
CA PRO A 31 -33.80 8.72 11.89
C PRO A 31 -33.08 7.59 12.63
N LEU A 32 -32.58 7.93 13.82
CA LEU A 32 -32.06 7.01 14.83
C LEU A 32 -33.06 5.87 15.07
N LEU A 33 -32.74 4.66 14.59
CA LEU A 33 -33.25 3.43 15.20
C LEU A 33 -32.53 3.22 16.55
N ALA A 34 -32.96 3.96 17.56
CA ALA A 34 -32.62 3.72 18.95
C ALA A 34 -33.58 2.68 19.55
N SER A 35 -33.41 1.40 19.19
CA SER A 35 -34.08 0.29 19.87
C SER A 35 -33.34 -1.03 19.64
N GLY A 36 -32.06 -1.05 19.96
CA GLY A 36 -31.30 -2.25 20.25
C GLY A 36 -30.40 -1.97 21.45
N PRO A 37 -30.21 -2.90 22.40
CA PRO A 37 -29.17 -2.75 23.41
C PRO A 37 -27.84 -2.88 22.68
N TRP A 38 -27.31 -1.76 22.17
CA TRP A 38 -25.89 -1.62 21.92
C TRP A 38 -25.27 -1.57 23.31
N SER A 39 -25.04 -2.75 23.88
CA SER A 39 -24.18 -2.88 25.04
C SER A 39 -22.89 -2.14 24.69
N PRO A 40 -22.53 -1.07 25.42
CA PRO A 40 -21.19 -0.54 25.33
C PRO A 40 -20.32 -1.70 25.76
N VAL A 41 -19.57 -2.29 24.83
CA VAL A 41 -18.51 -3.20 25.24
C VAL A 41 -17.55 -2.29 25.98
N SER A 42 -17.59 -2.37 27.31
CA SER A 42 -16.55 -1.86 28.19
C SER A 42 -15.33 -2.74 27.99
N ASP A 43 -14.78 -2.73 26.78
CA ASP A 43 -13.39 -3.07 26.59
C ASP A 43 -12.62 -1.88 27.18
N PRO A 44 -11.79 -2.07 28.20
CA PRO A 44 -10.76 -1.12 28.52
C PRO A 44 -9.76 -1.19 27.35
N HIS A 45 -10.15 -0.59 26.22
CA HIS A 45 -9.22 -0.26 25.15
C HIS A 45 -8.35 0.85 25.72
N GLU A 46 -7.37 0.40 26.51
CA GLU A 46 -6.03 0.93 26.58
C GLU A 46 -5.80 1.73 25.30
N MET A 47 -5.60 3.03 25.45
CA MET A 47 -5.14 3.86 24.35
C MET A 47 -3.73 3.35 24.05
N ALA A 48 -3.63 2.22 23.36
CA ALA A 48 -2.42 1.74 22.76
C ALA A 48 -2.03 2.88 21.83
N GLU A 49 -1.05 3.65 22.27
CA GLU A 49 -0.49 4.75 21.52
C GLU A 49 -0.08 4.16 20.17
N ILE A 50 -0.86 4.47 19.13
CA ILE A 50 -0.66 3.92 17.79
C ILE A 50 0.60 4.60 17.27
N GLU A 51 1.75 4.01 17.59
CA GLU A 51 3.00 4.51 17.10
C GLU A 51 3.10 4.15 15.61
N ILE A 52 2.87 5.15 14.76
CA ILE A 52 2.96 5.02 13.30
C ILE A 52 4.44 4.87 12.91
N LYS A 53 4.97 3.67 13.12
CA LYS A 53 6.31 3.25 12.69
C LYS A 53 6.20 2.42 11.43
N THR A 54 6.93 2.83 10.40
CA THR A 54 7.08 2.10 9.14
C THR A 54 8.53 1.63 8.96
N ALA A 55 8.79 0.85 7.90
CA ALA A 55 10.15 0.43 7.56
C ALA A 55 11.07 1.65 7.34
N PRO A 56 12.31 1.63 7.87
CA PRO A 56 13.27 2.70 7.64
C PRO A 56 13.72 2.73 6.18
N ALA A 57 14.15 3.90 5.71
CA ALA A 57 14.75 4.05 4.40
C ALA A 57 16.09 3.29 4.32
N ASP A 58 16.26 2.49 3.26
CA ASP A 58 17.49 1.73 3.01
C ASP A 58 18.30 2.39 1.89
N PHE A 59 19.50 2.88 2.23
CA PHE A 59 20.38 3.55 1.27
C PHE A 59 20.86 2.66 0.11
N ARG A 60 20.73 1.32 0.24
CA ARG A 60 21.02 0.37 -0.85
C ARG A 60 20.04 0.52 -2.02
N PHE A 61 18.86 1.09 -1.78
CA PHE A 61 17.79 1.24 -2.76
C PHE A 61 17.34 2.71 -2.90
N PRO A 62 18.16 3.60 -3.51
CA PRO A 62 17.86 5.02 -3.62
C PRO A 62 16.83 5.36 -4.71
N THR A 63 16.39 4.39 -5.49
CA THR A 63 15.47 4.59 -6.60
C THR A 63 14.02 4.61 -6.12
N THR A 64 13.13 5.25 -6.88
CA THR A 64 11.68 5.28 -6.60
C THR A 64 11.02 3.90 -6.72
N ASN A 65 11.64 2.97 -7.45
CA ASN A 65 11.13 1.62 -7.64
C ASN A 65 11.56 0.71 -6.47
N GLN A 66 10.64 0.48 -5.54
CA GLN A 66 10.88 -0.30 -4.31
C GLN A 66 10.71 -1.81 -4.46
N THR A 67 10.54 -2.32 -5.68
CA THR A 67 10.28 -3.76 -5.92
C THR A 67 11.42 -4.65 -5.45
N ARG A 68 12.67 -4.27 -5.73
CA ARG A 68 13.87 -4.97 -5.22
C ARG A 68 13.98 -4.88 -3.71
N HIS A 69 13.64 -3.73 -3.11
CA HIS A 69 13.69 -3.55 -1.67
C HIS A 69 12.68 -4.48 -0.97
N CYS A 70 11.44 -4.53 -1.46
CA CYS A 70 10.42 -5.48 -0.99
C CYS A 70 10.92 -6.93 -1.08
N PHE A 71 11.40 -7.35 -2.26
CA PHE A 71 11.87 -8.73 -2.47
C PHE A 71 13.03 -9.11 -1.56
N THR A 72 13.99 -8.21 -1.36
CA THR A 72 15.11 -8.44 -0.43
C THR A 72 14.62 -8.61 1.00
N ARG A 73 13.70 -7.79 1.50
CA ARG A 73 13.16 -7.93 2.87
C ARG A 73 12.35 -9.21 3.06
N TYR A 74 11.59 -9.64 2.05
CA TYR A 74 10.88 -10.91 2.08
C TYR A 74 11.84 -12.10 2.21
N ILE A 75 12.92 -12.12 1.42
CA ILE A 75 13.94 -13.16 1.50
C ILE A 75 14.66 -13.12 2.85
N GLU A 76 15.06 -11.95 3.34
CA GLU A 76 15.75 -11.79 4.63
C GLU A 76 14.92 -12.34 5.79
N TYR A 77 13.61 -12.07 5.80
CA TYR A 77 12.69 -12.65 6.79
C TYR A 77 12.72 -14.17 6.76
N HIS A 78 12.52 -14.76 5.59
CA HIS A 78 12.43 -16.21 5.50
C HIS A 78 13.77 -16.93 5.70
N ARG A 79 14.90 -16.33 5.32
CA ARG A 79 16.22 -16.82 5.69
C ARG A 79 16.42 -16.79 7.20
N CYS A 80 15.96 -15.73 7.86
CA CYS A 80 16.00 -15.61 9.31
C CYS A 80 15.19 -16.72 9.99
N VAL A 81 13.97 -16.98 9.49
CA VAL A 81 13.10 -18.07 9.98
C VAL A 81 13.77 -19.44 9.75
N ASN A 82 14.34 -19.69 8.58
CA ASN A 82 15.02 -20.94 8.25
C ASN A 82 16.27 -21.18 9.12
N ALA A 83 17.03 -20.13 9.45
CA ALA A 83 18.28 -20.24 10.19
C ALA A 83 18.10 -20.22 11.73
N LYS A 84 17.19 -19.39 12.24
CA LYS A 84 17.03 -19.11 13.68
C LYS A 84 15.70 -19.59 14.27
N GLY A 85 14.71 -19.94 13.45
CA GLY A 85 13.33 -20.21 13.88
C GLY A 85 12.45 -18.95 13.94
N GLU A 86 11.13 -19.14 14.04
CA GLU A 86 10.10 -18.11 13.90
C GLU A 86 10.09 -17.02 14.99
N ALA A 87 10.80 -17.21 16.12
CA ALA A 87 10.60 -16.45 17.35
C ALA A 87 11.78 -15.57 17.79
N THR A 88 12.67 -15.16 16.88
CA THR A 88 13.71 -14.18 17.24
C THR A 88 13.27 -12.75 16.92
N ALA A 89 13.54 -11.83 17.86
CA ALA A 89 13.20 -10.41 17.74
C ALA A 89 13.76 -9.73 16.46
N ASP A 90 14.77 -10.33 15.83
CA ASP A 90 15.31 -9.88 14.55
C ASP A 90 14.44 -10.29 13.37
N CYS A 91 13.91 -11.52 13.36
CA CYS A 91 13.01 -11.97 12.30
C CYS A 91 11.69 -11.17 12.32
N GLU A 92 11.18 -10.82 13.50
CA GLU A 92 9.98 -10.00 13.65
C GLU A 92 10.13 -8.59 13.04
N LYS A 93 11.32 -7.98 13.12
CA LYS A 93 11.61 -6.69 12.49
C LYS A 93 11.49 -6.80 10.97
N PHE A 94 12.10 -7.83 10.38
CA PHE A 94 11.97 -8.09 8.94
C PHE A 94 10.52 -8.38 8.54
N ALA A 95 9.78 -9.05 9.42
CA ALA A 95 8.36 -9.33 9.22
C ALA A 95 7.51 -8.05 9.12
N LYS A 96 7.77 -7.07 9.98
CA LYS A 96 7.13 -5.75 9.90
C LYS A 96 7.52 -5.02 8.60
N TYR A 97 8.79 -5.08 8.22
CA TYR A 97 9.29 -4.35 7.04
C TYR A 97 8.70 -4.86 5.72
N TYR A 98 8.73 -6.18 5.45
CA TYR A 98 8.19 -6.68 4.19
C TYR A 98 6.67 -6.46 4.10
N ARG A 99 5.93 -6.55 5.22
CA ARG A 99 4.48 -6.26 5.24
C ARG A 99 4.14 -4.80 4.92
N SER A 100 5.03 -3.86 5.27
CA SER A 100 4.85 -2.43 4.95
C SER A 100 5.29 -2.05 3.53
N LEU A 101 6.25 -2.78 2.94
CA LEU A 101 6.85 -2.44 1.65
C LEU A 101 6.21 -3.18 0.48
N CYS A 102 5.78 -4.42 0.70
CA CYS A 102 5.30 -5.31 -0.36
C CYS A 102 3.78 -5.22 -0.54
N PRO A 103 3.27 -5.18 -1.78
CA PRO A 103 1.87 -5.45 -2.05
C PRO A 103 1.48 -6.86 -1.55
N ALA A 104 0.29 -6.99 -0.93
CA ALA A 104 -0.19 -8.28 -0.41
C ALA A 104 -0.25 -9.36 -1.49
N GLU A 105 -0.71 -9.01 -2.69
CA GLU A 105 -0.79 -9.91 -3.86
C GLU A 105 0.57 -10.56 -4.20
N TRP A 106 1.68 -9.84 -4.01
CA TRP A 106 3.01 -10.38 -4.32
C TRP A 106 3.47 -11.37 -3.26
N VAL A 107 3.20 -11.04 -1.99
CA VAL A 107 3.52 -11.90 -0.86
C VAL A 107 2.74 -13.21 -0.96
N GLU A 108 1.46 -13.16 -1.27
CA GLU A 108 0.61 -14.34 -1.47
C GLU A 108 1.16 -15.25 -2.58
N LYS A 109 1.44 -14.69 -3.76
CA LYS A 109 2.02 -15.46 -4.88
C LYS A 109 3.36 -16.11 -4.54
N TRP A 110 4.23 -15.41 -3.81
CA TRP A 110 5.50 -15.98 -3.37
C TRP A 110 5.32 -17.05 -2.30
N ASN A 111 4.34 -16.90 -1.41
CA ASN A 111 4.01 -17.93 -0.42
C ASN A 111 3.52 -19.21 -1.12
N GLU A 112 2.63 -19.10 -2.10
CA GLU A 112 2.18 -20.25 -2.90
C GLU A 112 3.36 -20.93 -3.63
N GLN A 113 4.25 -20.15 -4.25
CA GLN A 113 5.45 -20.69 -4.90
C GLN A 113 6.39 -21.41 -3.92
N ARG A 114 6.49 -20.92 -2.68
CA ARG A 114 7.29 -21.56 -1.64
C ARG A 114 6.68 -22.88 -1.17
N GLU A 115 5.38 -22.89 -0.91
CA GLU A 115 4.66 -24.10 -0.51
C GLU A 115 4.72 -25.17 -1.61
N ASN A 116 4.66 -24.74 -2.87
CA ASN A 116 4.82 -25.61 -4.04
C ASN A 116 6.29 -25.96 -4.37
N GLY A 117 7.28 -25.38 -3.69
CA GLY A 117 8.70 -25.60 -3.94
C GLY A 117 9.22 -25.04 -5.28
N THR A 118 8.48 -24.15 -5.93
CA THR A 118 8.82 -23.54 -7.24
C THR A 118 9.41 -22.14 -7.12
N PHE A 119 9.66 -21.66 -5.91
CA PHE A 119 10.23 -20.33 -5.67
C PHE A 119 11.68 -20.21 -6.19
N ALA A 120 11.89 -19.37 -7.20
CA ALA A 120 13.20 -19.18 -7.85
C ALA A 120 14.18 -18.28 -7.05
N GLY A 121 13.77 -17.76 -5.89
CA GLY A 121 14.60 -16.89 -5.07
C GLY A 121 15.44 -17.65 -4.03
N PRO A 122 16.56 -17.07 -3.57
CA PRO A 122 17.47 -17.75 -2.66
C PRO A 122 16.99 -17.67 -1.19
N LEU A 123 16.31 -18.72 -0.71
CA LEU A 123 15.77 -18.85 0.66
C LEU A 123 16.66 -19.62 1.62
#